data_AF-A0A8C2DCX8-F1
#
_entry.id   AF-A0A8C2DCX8-F1
#
_cell.length_a   1.000
_cell.length_b   1.000
_cell.length_c   1.000
_cell.angle_alpha   90.00
_cell.angle_beta   90.00
_cell.angle_gamma   90.00
#
_symmetry.space_group_name_H-M   'P 1'
#
loop_
_entity.id
_entity.type
_entity.pdbx_description
1 polymer ?
#
loop_
_entity_poly.entity_id
_entity_poly.type
_entity_poly.pdbx_seq_one_letter_code
_entity_poly.pdbx_strand_id
1 'polypeptide(L)'
;MLQQILVDMYIEPELLAELNEEQKQILFFKMREEQIRRWREREAQLEREEAARVKVKKGKTVSWMKGLDDDVWVWVMGEHPDDKPYDQICDEVMAERAALQAQREAEQLRAKKAAELEKRFSGLHLEPEQVVLSEQEVRQKEQRRAEEELKKLELEERRKAEEELRRLEQERKQQIYISLKEVQGSKHTLHTHILCKCKLIFWMR
;
A
#
# COMPACT_ATOMS: atom_id res chain seq x y z
N MET A 1 -46.28 -61.53 -4.42
CA MET A 1 -46.22 -60.05 -4.53
C MET A 1 -46.22 -59.38 -3.16
N LEU A 2 -47.29 -59.50 -2.34
CA LEU A 2 -47.36 -58.86 -1.01
C LEU A 2 -46.23 -59.25 -0.04
N GLN A 3 -45.83 -60.53 -0.04
CA GLN A 3 -44.75 -61.02 0.81
C GLN A 3 -43.39 -60.37 0.48
N GLN A 4 -43.14 -60.05 -0.79
CA GLN A 4 -41.91 -59.38 -1.24
C GLN A 4 -41.84 -57.94 -0.70
N ILE A 5 -42.96 -57.21 -0.76
CA ILE A 5 -43.08 -55.84 -0.23
C ILE A 5 -42.87 -55.80 1.29
N LEU A 6 -43.36 -56.81 2.03
CA LEU A 6 -43.15 -56.89 3.48
C LEU A 6 -41.70 -57.24 3.85
N VAL A 7 -40.96 -57.93 2.97
CA VAL A 7 -39.52 -58.19 3.15
C VAL A 7 -38.73 -56.91 2.89
N ASP A 8 -38.97 -56.26 1.75
CA ASP A 8 -38.22 -55.10 1.29
C ASP A 8 -38.65 -53.79 1.97
N MET A 9 -39.83 -53.78 2.60
CA MET A 9 -40.46 -52.62 3.25
C MET A 9 -40.68 -51.42 2.30
N TYR A 10 -40.65 -51.67 0.98
CA TYR A 10 -40.77 -50.66 -0.07
C TYR A 10 -41.78 -51.12 -1.12
N ILE A 11 -42.58 -50.17 -1.62
CA ILE A 11 -43.52 -50.38 -2.72
C ILE A 11 -43.40 -49.23 -3.71
N GLU A 12 -43.39 -49.56 -5.01
CA GLU A 12 -43.38 -48.57 -6.08
C GLU A 12 -44.69 -47.76 -6.11
N PRO A 13 -44.65 -46.44 -6.33
CA PRO A 13 -45.82 -45.57 -6.23
C PRO A 13 -46.90 -45.88 -7.27
N GLU A 14 -46.52 -46.31 -8.47
CA GLU A 14 -47.46 -46.72 -9.53
C GLU A 14 -48.24 -47.97 -9.14
N LEU A 15 -47.56 -48.98 -8.58
CA LEU A 15 -48.17 -50.22 -8.09
C LEU A 15 -49.05 -49.99 -6.85
N LEU A 16 -48.67 -49.04 -6.01
CA LEU A 16 -49.50 -48.63 -4.88
C LEU A 16 -50.78 -47.95 -5.38
N ALA A 17 -50.72 -47.11 -6.42
CA ALA A 17 -51.88 -46.37 -6.93
C ALA A 17 -52.97 -47.28 -7.49
N GLU A 18 -52.57 -48.36 -8.18
CA GLU A 18 -53.46 -49.38 -8.77
C GLU A 18 -54.21 -50.22 -7.72
N LEU A 19 -53.73 -50.25 -6.48
CA LEU A 19 -54.31 -51.05 -5.41
C LEU A 19 -55.58 -50.41 -4.83
N ASN A 20 -56.60 -51.25 -4.52
CA ASN A 20 -57.84 -50.76 -3.93
C ASN A 20 -57.60 -50.19 -2.52
N GLU A 21 -58.45 -49.28 -2.05
CA GLU A 21 -58.27 -48.58 -0.77
C GLU A 21 -58.21 -49.57 0.41
N GLU A 22 -59.08 -50.58 0.44
CA GLU A 22 -59.06 -51.62 1.48
C GLU A 22 -57.75 -52.41 1.51
N GLN A 23 -57.18 -52.68 0.34
CA GLN A 23 -55.92 -53.41 0.21
C GLN A 23 -54.72 -52.54 0.63
N LYS A 24 -54.77 -51.22 0.37
CA LYS A 24 -53.78 -50.24 0.87
C LYS A 24 -53.80 -50.19 2.39
N GLN A 25 -54.98 -50.10 3.00
CA GLN A 25 -55.12 -50.08 4.46
C GLN A 25 -54.52 -51.34 5.08
N ILE A 26 -54.87 -52.53 4.58
CA ILE A 26 -54.32 -53.81 5.07
C ILE A 26 -52.79 -53.85 4.90
N LEU A 27 -52.28 -53.40 3.76
CA LEU A 27 -50.83 -53.34 3.49
C LEU A 27 -50.12 -52.45 4.51
N PHE A 28 -50.62 -51.24 4.77
CA PHE A 28 -50.00 -50.32 5.72
C PHE A 28 -50.03 -50.86 7.15
N PHE A 29 -51.12 -51.51 7.58
CA PHE A 29 -51.17 -52.17 8.88
C PHE A 29 -50.09 -53.26 8.98
N LYS A 30 -49.96 -54.12 7.98
CA LYS A 30 -48.97 -55.20 7.97
C LYS A 30 -47.52 -54.69 7.90
N MET A 31 -47.28 -53.64 7.10
CA MET A 31 -45.98 -52.97 7.06
C MET A 31 -45.64 -52.33 8.40
N ARG A 32 -46.62 -51.70 9.08
CA ARG A 32 -46.40 -51.09 10.38
C ARG A 32 -46.12 -52.12 11.47
N GLU A 33 -46.85 -53.23 11.48
CA GLU A 33 -46.58 -54.37 12.36
C GLU A 33 -45.16 -54.90 12.16
N GLU A 34 -44.73 -55.08 10.92
CA GLU A 34 -43.40 -55.60 10.60
C GLU A 34 -42.28 -54.60 10.97
N GLN A 35 -42.49 -53.29 10.79
CA GLN A 35 -41.57 -52.26 11.30
C GLN A 35 -41.39 -52.36 12.80
N ILE A 36 -42.50 -52.46 13.54
CA ILE A 36 -42.48 -52.57 15.00
C ILE A 36 -41.80 -53.87 15.42
N ARG A 37 -42.08 -54.99 14.73
CA ARG A 37 -41.44 -56.29 15.01
C ARG A 37 -39.93 -56.22 14.81
N ARG A 38 -39.45 -55.73 13.65
CA ARG A 38 -38.01 -55.56 13.37
C ARG A 38 -37.34 -54.56 14.30
N TRP A 39 -38.04 -53.50 14.69
CA TRP A 39 -37.53 -52.55 15.67
C TRP A 39 -37.37 -53.22 17.03
N ARG A 40 -38.40 -53.89 17.55
CA ARG A 40 -38.33 -54.62 18.83
C ARG A 40 -37.26 -55.70 18.84
N GLU A 41 -37.08 -56.41 17.72
CA GLU A 41 -36.04 -57.43 17.59
C GLU A 41 -34.63 -56.82 17.64
N ARG A 42 -34.42 -55.70 16.95
CA ARG A 42 -33.15 -54.95 17.01
C ARG A 42 -32.90 -54.35 18.40
N GLU A 43 -33.91 -53.78 19.05
CA GLU A 43 -33.79 -53.27 20.42
C GLU A 43 -33.44 -54.40 21.40
N ALA A 44 -34.13 -55.54 21.31
CA ALA A 44 -33.84 -56.69 22.16
C ALA A 44 -32.43 -57.28 21.89
N GLN A 45 -31.95 -57.21 20.64
CA GLN A 45 -30.60 -57.61 20.30
C GLN A 45 -29.56 -56.62 20.87
N LEU A 46 -29.78 -55.31 20.71
CA LEU A 46 -28.92 -54.27 21.28
C LEU A 46 -28.86 -54.37 22.81
N GLU A 47 -30.00 -54.57 23.48
CA GLU A 47 -30.07 -54.77 24.93
C GLU A 47 -29.27 -56.01 25.36
N ARG A 48 -29.37 -57.12 24.63
CA ARG A 48 -28.56 -58.33 24.88
C ARG A 48 -27.07 -58.08 24.64
N GLU A 49 -26.71 -57.36 23.59
CA GLU A 49 -25.33 -57.00 23.26
C GLU A 49 -24.73 -56.04 24.29
N GLU A 50 -25.50 -55.05 24.77
CA GLU A 50 -25.11 -54.14 25.84
C GLU A 50 -24.95 -54.89 27.16
N ALA A 51 -25.90 -55.75 27.53
CA ALA A 51 -25.78 -56.60 28.71
C ALA A 51 -24.56 -57.54 28.64
N ALA A 52 -24.23 -58.06 27.46
CA ALA A 52 -23.02 -58.85 27.23
C ALA A 52 -21.74 -58.00 27.32
N ARG A 53 -21.76 -56.76 26.81
CA ARG A 53 -20.63 -55.81 26.89
C ARG A 53 -20.38 -55.32 28.32
N VAL A 54 -21.43 -55.13 29.12
CA VAL A 54 -21.33 -54.77 30.54
C VAL A 54 -20.65 -55.90 31.35
N LYS A 55 -20.85 -57.17 30.98
CA LYS A 55 -20.17 -58.30 31.64
C LYS A 55 -18.68 -58.41 31.31
N VAL A 56 -18.22 -57.86 30.18
CA VAL A 56 -16.82 -57.98 29.71
C VAL A 56 -15.99 -56.72 29.96
N LYS A 57 -16.62 -55.55 30.08
CA LYS A 57 -15.92 -54.30 30.41
C LYS A 57 -16.16 -53.99 31.89
N LYS A 58 -15.10 -54.00 32.71
CA LYS A 58 -15.08 -53.27 33.99
C LYS A 58 -15.41 -51.81 33.67
N GLY A 59 -16.70 -51.46 33.77
CA GLY A 59 -17.23 -50.16 33.42
C GLY A 59 -16.63 -49.10 34.34
N LYS A 60 -16.31 -47.94 33.78
CA LYS A 60 -15.90 -46.77 34.57
C LYS A 60 -17.01 -46.51 35.58
N THR A 61 -16.71 -46.76 36.85
CA THR A 61 -17.65 -46.57 37.96
C THR A 61 -17.39 -45.20 38.54
N VAL A 62 -18.41 -44.36 38.62
CA VAL A 62 -18.32 -43.04 39.28
C VAL A 62 -18.50 -43.29 40.77
N SER A 63 -17.40 -43.16 41.53
CA SER A 63 -17.44 -43.19 43.00
C SER A 63 -17.56 -41.76 43.51
N TRP A 64 -18.67 -41.45 44.18
CA TRP A 64 -18.86 -40.17 44.85
C TRP A 64 -18.01 -40.12 46.13
N MET A 65 -17.38 -38.98 46.38
CA MET A 65 -16.76 -38.73 47.68
C MET A 65 -17.86 -38.59 48.71
N LYS A 66 -17.74 -39.30 49.82
CA LYS A 66 -18.70 -39.22 50.93
C LYS A 66 -18.13 -38.43 52.09
N GLY A 67 -18.98 -37.66 52.76
CA GLY A 67 -18.66 -36.99 54.01
C GLY A 67 -18.62 -37.96 55.20
N LEU A 68 -18.38 -37.41 56.39
CA LEU A 68 -18.38 -38.18 57.65
C LEU A 68 -19.76 -38.76 57.98
N ASP A 69 -20.82 -38.14 57.44
CA ASP A 69 -22.21 -38.55 57.62
C ASP A 69 -22.67 -39.60 56.59
N ASP A 70 -21.74 -40.17 55.80
CA ASP A 70 -21.99 -41.17 54.74
C ASP A 70 -22.82 -40.66 53.53
N ASP A 71 -23.17 -39.37 53.54
CA ASP A 71 -23.78 -38.61 52.46
C ASP A 71 -22.75 -38.08 51.45
N VAL A 72 -23.22 -37.66 50.26
CA VAL A 72 -22.34 -37.14 49.20
C VAL A 72 -21.69 -35.82 49.65
N TRP A 73 -20.37 -35.73 49.54
CA TRP A 73 -19.63 -34.51 49.84
C TRP A 73 -19.89 -33.44 48.78
N VAL A 74 -20.41 -32.29 49.22
CA VAL A 74 -20.69 -31.12 48.38
C VAL A 74 -19.83 -29.97 48.86
N TRP A 75 -19.09 -29.34 47.95
CA TRP A 75 -18.38 -28.10 48.21
C TRP A 75 -19.06 -26.96 47.46
N VAL A 76 -19.42 -25.91 48.20
CA VAL A 76 -20.02 -24.70 47.67
C VAL A 76 -18.94 -23.62 47.63
N MET A 77 -18.65 -23.09 46.44
CA MET A 77 -17.66 -22.04 46.29
C MET A 77 -18.04 -20.79 47.10
N GLY A 78 -17.14 -20.35 47.98
CA GLY A 78 -17.34 -19.15 48.79
C GLY A 78 -17.94 -19.38 50.19
N GLU A 79 -18.23 -20.63 50.57
CA GLU A 79 -18.61 -20.96 51.96
C GLU A 79 -17.39 -21.20 52.87
N HIS A 80 -16.24 -21.58 52.31
CA HIS A 80 -15.01 -21.74 53.08
C HIS A 80 -14.40 -20.36 53.41
N PRO A 81 -13.87 -20.13 54.63
CA PRO A 81 -13.32 -18.85 55.04
C PRO A 81 -12.15 -18.32 54.20
N ASP A 82 -11.47 -19.20 53.46
CA ASP A 82 -10.36 -18.85 52.57
C ASP A 82 -10.78 -18.64 51.10
N ASP A 83 -12.04 -18.94 50.76
CA ASP A 83 -12.56 -18.80 49.40
C ASP A 83 -13.18 -17.43 49.17
N LYS A 84 -12.98 -16.87 47.97
CA LYS A 84 -13.74 -15.68 47.55
C LYS A 84 -15.20 -16.06 47.32
N PRO A 85 -16.17 -15.19 47.69
CA PRO A 85 -17.56 -15.42 47.35
C PRO A 85 -17.74 -15.41 45.83
N TYR A 86 -18.69 -16.21 45.35
CA TYR A 86 -18.97 -16.36 43.92
C TYR A 86 -19.18 -15.02 43.21
N ASP A 87 -19.94 -14.11 43.83
CA ASP A 87 -20.25 -12.80 43.26
C ASP A 87 -18.98 -11.97 43.01
N GLN A 88 -18.02 -12.02 43.93
CA GLN A 88 -16.74 -11.30 43.78
C GLN A 88 -15.89 -11.89 42.65
N ILE A 89 -15.89 -13.22 42.48
CA ILE A 89 -15.20 -13.86 41.36
C ILE A 89 -15.85 -13.44 40.03
N CYS A 90 -17.18 -13.40 39.97
CA CYS A 90 -17.89 -12.92 38.79
C CYS A 90 -17.56 -11.46 38.48
N ASP A 91 -17.54 -10.58 39.48
CA ASP A 91 -17.19 -9.18 39.31
C ASP A 91 -15.76 -9.00 38.80
N GLU A 92 -14.80 -9.74 39.35
CA GLU A 92 -13.41 -9.73 38.89
C GLU A 92 -13.29 -10.16 37.42
N VAL A 93 -13.99 -11.24 37.02
CA VAL A 93 -14.02 -11.73 35.64
C VAL A 93 -14.67 -10.71 34.70
N MET A 94 -15.74 -10.05 35.14
CA MET A 94 -16.40 -8.99 34.35
C MET A 94 -15.49 -7.76 34.20
N ALA A 95 -14.82 -7.36 35.28
CA ALA A 95 -13.88 -6.23 35.27
C ALA A 95 -12.68 -6.51 34.35
N GLU A 96 -12.11 -7.71 34.40
CA GLU A 96 -11.00 -8.12 33.52
C GLU A 96 -11.42 -8.08 32.04
N ARG A 97 -12.60 -8.62 31.72
CA ARG A 97 -13.16 -8.57 30.35
C ARG A 97 -13.39 -7.14 29.88
N ALA A 98 -13.95 -6.28 30.74
CA ALA A 98 -14.17 -4.88 30.43
C ALA A 98 -12.86 -4.12 30.19
N ALA A 99 -11.84 -4.37 31.02
CA ALA A 99 -10.52 -3.77 30.88
C ALA A 99 -9.85 -4.18 29.57
N LEU A 100 -9.89 -5.47 29.22
CA LEU A 100 -9.33 -5.97 27.96
C LEU A 100 -10.05 -5.36 26.75
N GLN A 101 -11.39 -5.24 26.80
CA GLN A 101 -12.15 -4.59 25.75
C GLN A 101 -11.77 -3.12 25.59
N ALA A 102 -11.66 -2.37 26.70
CA ALA A 102 -11.24 -0.97 26.69
C ALA A 102 -9.83 -0.79 26.12
N GLN A 103 -8.89 -1.70 26.42
CA GLN A 103 -7.55 -1.68 25.85
C GLN A 103 -7.58 -1.85 24.32
N ARG A 104 -8.34 -2.83 23.81
CA ARG A 104 -8.49 -3.07 22.37
C ARG A 104 -9.08 -1.87 21.65
N GLU A 105 -10.11 -1.26 22.22
CA GLU A 105 -10.73 -0.05 21.64
C GLU A 105 -9.77 1.14 21.66
N ALA A 106 -9.01 1.32 22.74
CA ALA A 106 -7.99 2.35 22.82
C ALA A 106 -6.87 2.15 21.80
N GLU A 107 -6.41 0.93 21.59
CA GLU A 107 -5.42 0.61 20.54
C GLU A 107 -5.97 0.88 19.15
N GLN A 108 -7.21 0.48 18.86
CA GLN A 108 -7.86 0.80 17.60
C GLN A 108 -7.97 2.32 17.38
N LEU A 109 -8.33 3.07 18.43
CA LEU A 109 -8.40 4.52 18.36
C LEU A 109 -7.02 5.15 18.14
N ARG A 110 -5.98 4.65 18.81
CA ARG A 110 -4.58 5.07 18.60
C ARG A 110 -4.13 4.77 17.17
N ALA A 111 -4.43 3.60 16.64
CA ALA A 111 -4.10 3.23 15.27
C ALA A 111 -4.82 4.12 14.25
N LYS A 112 -6.10 4.42 14.46
CA LYS A 112 -6.86 5.37 13.61
C LYS A 112 -6.25 6.77 13.65
N LYS A 113 -5.94 7.28 14.85
CA LYS A 113 -5.29 8.59 15.00
C LYS A 113 -3.89 8.62 14.38
N ALA A 114 -3.12 7.54 14.52
CA ALA A 114 -1.81 7.42 13.89
C ALA A 114 -1.93 7.40 12.36
N ALA A 115 -2.90 6.68 11.79
CA ALA A 115 -3.14 6.67 10.34
C ALA A 115 -3.67 8.01 9.82
N GLU A 116 -4.49 8.73 10.60
CA GLU A 116 -4.91 10.09 10.27
C GLU A 116 -3.73 11.06 10.31
N LEU A 117 -2.87 10.94 11.31
CA LEU A 117 -1.63 11.69 11.42
C LEU A 117 -0.73 11.38 10.22
N GLU A 118 -0.51 10.11 9.91
CA GLU A 118 0.28 9.69 8.76
C GLU A 118 -0.26 10.30 7.46
N LYS A 119 -1.58 10.24 7.22
CA LYS A 119 -2.20 10.89 6.06
C LYS A 119 -2.03 12.42 6.04
N ARG A 120 -2.09 13.06 7.21
CA ARG A 120 -1.89 14.51 7.34
C ARG A 120 -0.42 14.90 7.10
N PHE A 121 0.52 14.05 7.52
CA PHE A 121 1.96 14.31 7.46
C PHE A 121 2.63 13.72 6.21
N SER A 122 2.00 12.80 5.50
CA SER A 122 2.50 12.26 4.22
C SER A 122 2.59 13.33 3.12
N GLY A 123 1.85 14.43 3.24
CA GLY A 123 2.00 15.60 2.37
C GLY A 123 3.08 16.60 2.82
N LEU A 124 3.62 16.44 4.03
CA LEU A 124 4.66 17.30 4.60
C LEU A 124 6.05 16.65 4.50
N HIS A 125 6.13 15.32 4.47
CA HIS A 125 7.37 14.59 4.25
C HIS A 125 7.71 14.59 2.75
N LEU A 126 8.16 15.73 2.24
CA LEU A 126 9.01 15.73 1.04
C LEU A 126 10.26 14.95 1.41
N GLU A 127 10.51 13.83 0.73
CA GLU A 127 11.76 13.09 0.88
C GLU A 127 12.94 14.07 0.78
N PRO A 128 13.95 14.01 1.67
CA PRO A 128 15.09 14.92 1.66
C PRO A 128 15.73 15.03 0.27
N GLU A 129 15.70 13.94 -0.49
CA GLU A 129 16.18 13.86 -1.87
C GLU A 129 15.35 14.72 -2.85
N GLN A 130 14.02 14.80 -2.70
CA GLN A 130 13.18 15.66 -3.56
C GLN A 130 13.43 17.15 -3.29
N VAL A 131 13.63 17.53 -2.02
CA VAL A 131 13.98 18.91 -1.66
C VAL A 131 15.37 19.26 -2.21
N VAL A 132 16.36 18.40 -2.01
CA VAL A 132 17.73 18.60 -2.50
C VAL A 132 17.77 18.67 -4.03
N LEU A 133 17.07 17.78 -4.74
CA LEU A 133 16.97 17.81 -6.21
C LEU A 133 16.36 19.14 -6.69
N SER A 134 15.27 19.58 -6.04
CA SER A 134 14.63 20.85 -6.39
C SER A 134 15.53 22.07 -6.16
N GLU A 135 16.33 22.09 -5.09
CA GLU A 135 17.30 23.14 -4.82
C GLU A 135 18.46 23.12 -5.84
N GLN A 136 18.91 21.92 -6.23
CA GLN A 136 19.99 21.75 -7.20
C GLN A 136 19.57 22.22 -8.60
N GLU A 137 18.34 21.93 -9.02
CA GLU A 137 17.76 22.40 -10.28
C GLU A 137 17.61 23.92 -10.32
N VAL A 138 17.14 24.53 -9.23
CA VAL A 138 17.06 25.99 -9.11
C VAL A 138 18.44 26.62 -9.21
N ARG A 139 19.43 26.10 -8.47
CA ARG A 139 20.82 26.58 -8.53
C ARG A 139 21.44 26.45 -9.93
N GLN A 140 21.22 25.33 -10.62
CA GLN A 140 21.71 25.16 -11.99
C GLN A 140 21.06 26.14 -12.97
N LYS A 141 19.76 26.43 -12.79
CA LYS A 141 19.05 27.40 -13.65
C LYS A 141 19.54 28.83 -13.42
N GLU A 142 19.84 29.20 -12.19
CA GLU A 142 20.45 30.50 -11.86
C GLU A 142 21.87 30.62 -12.42
N GLN A 143 22.68 29.56 -12.32
CA GLN A 143 24.02 29.53 -12.92
C GLN A 143 23.96 29.69 -14.45
N ARG A 144 23.03 29.00 -15.13
CA ARG A 144 22.84 29.15 -16.58
C ARG A 144 22.43 30.58 -16.96
N ARG A 145 21.51 31.19 -16.20
CA ARG A 145 21.13 32.60 -16.41
C ARG A 145 22.31 33.54 -16.24
N ALA A 146 23.13 33.35 -15.20
CA ALA A 146 24.31 34.16 -14.97
C ALA A 146 25.36 34.00 -16.09
N GLU A 147 25.55 32.78 -16.59
CA GLU A 147 26.46 32.50 -17.70
C GLU A 147 25.96 33.11 -19.03
N GLU A 148 24.65 33.06 -19.30
CA GLU A 148 24.04 33.72 -20.46
C GLU A 148 24.19 35.24 -20.40
N GLU A 149 23.97 35.86 -19.24
CA GLU A 149 24.17 37.30 -19.04
C GLU A 149 25.64 37.68 -19.22
N LEU A 150 26.58 36.88 -18.70
CA LEU A 150 28.02 37.10 -18.89
C LEU A 150 28.41 37.03 -20.38
N LYS A 151 27.88 36.05 -21.13
CA LYS A 151 28.13 35.92 -22.58
C LYS A 151 27.60 37.12 -23.37
N LYS A 152 26.45 37.68 -22.97
CA LYS A 152 25.91 38.89 -23.61
C LYS A 152 26.82 40.09 -23.39
N LEU A 153 27.29 40.30 -22.16
CA LEU A 153 28.21 41.39 -21.83
C LEU A 153 29.54 41.26 -22.59
N GLU A 154 30.10 40.04 -22.67
CA GLU A 154 31.31 39.78 -23.43
C GLU A 154 31.13 40.09 -24.93
N LEU A 155 30.00 39.70 -25.52
CA LEU A 155 29.69 40.02 -26.92
C LEU A 155 29.54 41.53 -27.13
N GLU A 156 28.93 42.24 -26.20
CA GLU A 156 28.78 43.69 -26.26
C GLU A 156 30.14 44.42 -26.18
N GLU A 157 31.00 44.00 -25.25
CA GLU A 157 32.38 44.50 -25.13
C GLU A 157 33.19 44.22 -26.40
N ARG A 158 33.08 43.02 -26.97
CA ARG A 158 33.72 42.70 -28.25
C ARG A 158 33.23 43.59 -29.38
N ARG A 159 31.94 43.90 -29.44
CA ARG A 159 31.37 44.82 -30.44
C ARG A 159 31.91 46.24 -30.27
N LYS A 160 31.95 46.76 -29.04
CA LYS A 160 32.54 48.07 -28.74
C LYS A 160 34.00 48.12 -29.14
N ALA A 161 34.77 47.09 -28.78
CA ALA A 161 36.18 46.99 -29.15
C ALA A 161 36.40 46.95 -30.68
N GLU A 162 35.54 46.23 -31.41
CA GLU A 162 35.57 46.20 -32.88
C GLU A 162 35.21 47.57 -33.49
N GLU A 163 34.21 48.26 -32.94
CA GLU A 163 33.82 49.61 -33.37
C GLU A 163 34.95 50.62 -33.12
N GLU A 164 35.60 50.57 -31.96
CA GLU A 164 36.77 51.39 -31.63
C GLU A 164 37.95 51.09 -32.56
N LEU A 165 38.23 49.81 -32.82
CA LEU A 165 39.27 49.41 -33.77
C LEU A 165 38.97 49.95 -35.18
N ARG A 166 37.71 49.94 -35.61
CA ARG A 166 37.28 50.49 -36.90
C ARG A 166 37.48 52.00 -36.97
N ARG A 167 37.22 52.74 -35.88
CA ARG A 167 37.51 54.18 -35.81
C ARG A 167 39.01 54.45 -35.93
N LEU A 168 39.82 53.74 -35.16
CA LEU A 168 41.27 53.85 -35.23
C LEU A 168 41.80 53.49 -36.62
N GLU A 169 41.24 52.48 -37.28
CA GLU A 169 41.60 52.10 -38.65
C GLU A 169 41.26 53.23 -39.63
N GLN A 170 40.09 53.88 -39.49
CA GLN A 170 39.71 55.03 -40.31
C GLN A 170 40.65 56.22 -40.09
N GLU A 171 40.97 56.55 -38.84
CA GLU A 171 41.91 57.61 -38.50
C GLU A 171 43.30 57.32 -39.05
N ARG A 172 43.80 56.08 -38.91
CA ARG A 172 45.07 55.66 -39.50
C ARG A 172 45.04 55.75 -41.02
N LYS A 173 43.97 55.31 -41.68
CA LYS A 173 43.78 55.45 -43.14
C LYS A 173 43.83 56.93 -43.56
N GLN A 174 43.16 57.82 -42.83
CA GLN A 174 43.18 59.26 -43.10
C GLN A 174 44.58 59.87 -42.89
N GLN A 175 45.26 59.54 -41.80
CA GLN A 175 46.63 59.98 -41.54
C GLN A 175 47.59 59.52 -42.64
N ILE A 176 47.50 58.25 -43.04
CA ILE A 176 48.30 57.70 -44.14
C ILE A 176 48.01 58.45 -45.44
N TYR A 177 46.74 58.69 -45.77
CA TYR A 177 46.36 59.46 -46.95
C TYR A 177 46.93 60.88 -46.94
N ILE A 178 46.84 61.61 -45.82
CA ILE A 178 47.40 62.95 -45.66
C ILE A 178 48.92 62.89 -45.86
N SER A 179 49.62 61.97 -45.20
CA SER A 179 51.08 61.81 -45.33
C SER A 179 51.51 61.49 -46.78
N LEU A 180 50.77 60.62 -47.49
CA LEU A 180 51.03 60.30 -48.89
C LEU A 180 50.82 61.52 -49.79
N LYS A 181 49.77 62.32 -49.53
CA LYS A 181 49.48 63.56 -50.25
C LYS A 181 50.53 64.63 -50.01
N GLU A 182 51.05 64.76 -48.79
CA GLU A 182 52.15 65.68 -48.45
C GLU A 182 53.45 65.28 -49.16
N VAL A 183 53.76 63.97 -49.22
CA VAL A 183 54.93 63.46 -49.96
C VAL A 183 54.76 63.69 -51.47
N GLN A 184 53.58 63.47 -52.02
CA GLN A 184 53.29 63.80 -53.43
C GLN A 184 53.37 65.30 -53.69
N GLY A 185 52.81 66.13 -52.82
CA GLY A 185 52.89 67.59 -52.89
C GLY A 185 54.32 68.09 -52.83
N SER A 186 55.15 67.52 -51.95
CA SER A 186 56.59 67.79 -51.82
C SER A 186 57.37 67.37 -53.07
N LYS A 187 57.01 66.23 -53.68
CA LYS A 187 57.57 65.82 -54.98
C LYS A 187 57.17 66.78 -56.10
N HIS A 188 55.94 67.30 -56.09
CA HIS A 188 55.48 68.29 -57.07
C HIS A 188 56.14 69.66 -56.87
N THR A 189 56.33 70.14 -55.62
CA THR A 189 57.06 71.39 -55.34
C THR A 189 58.56 71.28 -55.61
N LEU A 190 59.19 70.12 -55.36
CA LEU A 190 60.56 69.87 -55.79
C LEU A 190 60.68 69.82 -57.32
N HIS A 191 59.70 69.23 -58.02
CA HIS A 191 59.66 69.20 -59.48
C HIS A 191 59.44 70.62 -60.08
N THR A 192 58.57 71.44 -59.48
CA THR A 192 58.37 72.84 -59.92
C THR A 192 59.54 73.75 -59.55
N HIS A 193 60.23 73.54 -58.42
CA HIS A 193 61.48 74.25 -58.09
C HIS A 193 62.63 73.90 -59.04
N ILE A 194 62.72 72.65 -59.50
CA ILE A 194 63.70 72.22 -60.52
C ILE A 194 63.37 72.86 -61.88
N LEU A 195 62.08 72.88 -62.28
CA LEU A 195 61.62 73.52 -63.52
C LEU A 195 61.79 75.07 -63.50
N CYS A 196 61.61 75.71 -62.34
CA CYS A 196 61.78 77.16 -62.20
C CYS A 196 63.27 77.57 -62.18
N LYS A 197 64.15 76.76 -61.57
CA LYS A 197 65.61 76.95 -61.67
C LYS A 197 66.14 76.76 -63.10
N CYS A 198 65.57 75.86 -63.90
CA CYS A 198 65.94 75.71 -65.31
C CYS A 198 65.45 76.89 -66.18
N LYS A 199 64.28 77.48 -65.89
CA LYS A 199 63.79 78.69 -66.58
C LYS A 199 64.61 79.95 -66.26
N LEU A 200 65.11 80.10 -65.03
CA LEU A 200 65.98 81.23 -64.68
C LEU A 200 67.36 81.14 -65.35
N ILE A 201 67.89 79.93 -65.56
CA ILE A 201 69.15 79.70 -66.28
C ILE A 201 69.01 79.97 -67.79
N PHE A 202 67.81 79.78 -68.36
CA PHE A 202 67.56 80.02 -69.79
C PHE A 202 67.25 81.48 -70.14
N TRP A 203 66.89 82.32 -69.16
CA TRP A 203 66.59 83.75 -69.38
C TRP A 203 67.80 84.67 -69.16
N MET A 204 68.96 84.10 -68.77
CA MET A 204 70.20 84.82 -68.47
C MET A 204 71.33 84.54 -69.48
N ARG A 205 70.96 84.14 -70.71
CA ARG A 205 71.86 83.92 -71.84
C ARG A 205 71.27 84.52 -73.11
#